data_AF-E6ZIY4-F1
#
_entry.id   AF-E6ZIY4-F1
#
_cell.length_a   1.000
_cell.length_b   1.000
_cell.length_c   1.000
_cell.angle_alpha   90.00
_cell.angle_beta   90.00
_cell.angle_gamma   90.00
#
_symmetry.space_group_name_H-M   'P 1'
#
loop_
_entity.id
_entity.type
_entity.pdbx_description
1 polymer ?
#
loop_
_entity_poly.entity_id
_entity_poly.type
_entity_poly.pdbx_seq_one_letter_code
_entity_poly.pdbx_strand_id
1 'polypeptide(L)'
;MCCFNTSSFRPTFTCGGNITGDSGVIGSQGYPGVYPPNTKCVWRITVPEGKVVVLSFRFIDLESDNLCRYDYVDVYSGHVNGQRLGRFCGTFKPGALVSTGNKMLMQMVSDANTAGSGFLAVFSAAHPHERGDQYCGGRLDKPSGSFKTPNWPEKDYPAGVTCSWHIVAPKNQIIEVKFEKFDVERDNYCRYDHVSIFNGAEINDAKRIGKYCGDSPPAPVFSEGNQLLIQFLSDLSLTADGFIGHYKFRPKKFPTTTIPPTTTTQPVTTRPIPLKYSVALCQQKCKRRGTLESNYCSSNFVITGTVITAVMRGGSMYATVSIINVYKEGSLAIQQAGKTMSTKIIILCKKCPFIRRGLNYIFMGHVDEDGRGKIAPHHFVMAFKTKNQKGLNVLKNKRC
;
A
#
# COMPACT_ATOMS: atom_id res chain seq x y z
N MET A 1 45.45 4.55 48.62
CA MET A 1 44.04 4.44 48.19
C MET A 1 43.97 5.03 46.78
N CYS A 2 44.27 4.22 45.76
CA CYS A 2 44.26 4.69 44.37
C CYS A 2 42.90 4.41 43.76
N CYS A 3 42.19 5.47 43.37
CA CYS A 3 40.93 5.40 42.65
C CYS A 3 41.18 4.84 41.23
N PHE A 4 40.61 3.67 40.93
CA PHE A 4 40.48 3.22 39.55
C PHE A 4 39.31 3.98 38.91
N ASN A 5 39.65 4.90 38.02
CA ASN A 5 38.71 5.54 37.11
C ASN A 5 38.24 4.50 36.08
N THR A 6 37.05 3.96 36.26
CA THR A 6 36.42 3.06 35.28
C THR A 6 35.82 3.88 34.14
N SER A 7 36.67 4.43 33.28
CA SER A 7 36.22 4.89 31.96
C SER A 7 35.84 3.66 31.14
N SER A 8 34.57 3.26 31.21
CA SER A 8 33.99 2.24 30.34
C SER A 8 34.07 2.73 28.89
N PHE A 9 35.12 2.35 28.17
CA PHE A 9 35.20 2.54 26.72
C PHE A 9 34.13 1.65 26.09
N ARG A 10 32.94 2.21 25.87
CA ARG A 10 31.95 1.58 24.98
C ARG A 10 32.54 1.65 23.57
N PRO A 11 32.67 0.52 22.85
CA PRO A 11 33.16 0.55 21.47
C PRO A 11 32.21 1.43 20.67
N THR A 12 32.74 2.54 20.15
CA THR A 12 32.00 3.50 19.33
C THR A 12 32.16 3.10 17.88
N PHE A 13 31.05 2.97 17.18
CA PHE A 13 31.07 2.68 15.75
C PHE A 13 31.61 3.89 14.98
N THR A 14 32.43 3.62 13.98
CA THR A 14 33.01 4.63 13.09
C THR A 14 32.23 4.73 11.77
N CYS A 15 32.43 5.83 11.05
CA CYS A 15 31.72 6.09 9.81
C CYS A 15 32.25 5.26 8.65
N GLY A 16 31.45 4.31 8.18
CA GLY A 16 31.74 3.54 6.96
C GLY A 16 32.91 2.56 7.08
N GLY A 17 33.29 1.99 5.94
CA GLY A 17 34.44 1.09 5.83
C GLY A 17 34.17 -0.11 4.91
N ASN A 18 35.23 -0.85 4.60
CA ASN A 18 35.13 -2.13 3.91
C ASN A 18 35.13 -3.25 4.95
N ILE A 19 34.14 -4.13 4.88
CA ILE A 19 33.94 -5.22 5.82
C ILE A 19 33.91 -6.52 5.02
N THR A 20 34.85 -7.41 5.30
CA THR A 20 34.95 -8.72 4.66
C THR A 20 34.90 -9.80 5.72
N GLY A 21 34.03 -10.79 5.56
CA GLY A 21 33.92 -11.91 6.49
C GLY A 21 32.59 -12.66 6.37
N ASP A 22 32.45 -13.77 7.10
CA ASP A 22 31.21 -14.54 7.15
C ASP A 22 30.11 -13.89 7.99
N SER A 23 30.45 -12.95 8.88
CA SER A 23 29.47 -12.17 9.64
C SER A 23 30.09 -10.91 10.20
N GLY A 24 29.25 -9.99 10.66
CA GLY A 24 29.72 -8.79 11.36
C GLY A 24 28.59 -7.89 11.83
N VAL A 25 28.98 -6.84 12.54
CA VAL A 25 28.07 -5.84 13.12
C VAL A 25 28.41 -4.46 12.54
N ILE A 26 27.38 -3.72 12.17
CA ILE A 26 27.48 -2.38 11.59
C ILE A 26 26.62 -1.45 12.43
N GLY A 27 27.17 -0.33 12.86
CA GLY A 27 26.43 0.71 13.58
C GLY A 27 26.64 2.07 12.95
N SER A 28 25.68 2.97 13.11
CA SER A 28 25.87 4.38 12.78
C SER A 28 27.01 4.97 13.60
N GLN A 29 27.69 5.98 13.05
CA GLN A 29 28.77 6.65 13.76
C GLN A 29 28.30 7.12 15.14
N GLY A 30 29.00 6.71 16.20
CA GLY A 30 28.66 7.08 17.58
C GLY A 30 27.59 6.23 18.27
N TYR A 31 26.98 5.24 17.60
CA TYR A 31 26.01 4.33 18.22
C TYR A 31 26.59 3.66 19.49
N PRO A 32 25.83 3.52 20.60
CA PRO A 32 24.39 3.81 20.78
C PRO A 32 24.05 5.27 21.10
N GLY A 33 25.00 6.19 20.94
CA GLY A 33 24.75 7.63 21.03
C GLY A 33 24.11 8.20 19.75
N VAL A 34 23.83 9.50 19.79
CA VAL A 34 23.24 10.25 18.68
C VAL A 34 24.21 10.32 17.50
N TYR A 35 23.76 10.03 16.29
CA TYR A 35 24.60 10.14 15.10
C TYR A 35 24.86 11.62 14.74
N PRO A 36 26.02 11.93 14.14
CA PRO A 36 26.34 13.30 13.75
C PRO A 36 25.46 13.79 12.57
N PRO A 37 25.11 15.09 12.55
CA PRO A 37 24.43 15.71 11.40
C PRO A 37 25.38 15.82 10.20
N ASN A 38 24.84 16.10 9.02
CA ASN A 38 25.55 16.32 7.75
C ASN A 38 26.56 15.22 7.39
N THR A 39 26.24 13.97 7.73
CA THR A 39 27.17 12.86 7.62
C THR A 39 26.77 11.93 6.49
N LYS A 40 27.78 11.44 5.76
CA LYS A 40 27.61 10.41 4.72
C LYS A 40 28.55 9.24 4.99
N CYS A 41 28.02 8.16 5.54
CA CYS A 41 28.78 6.95 5.84
C CYS A 41 28.45 5.85 4.82
N VAL A 42 29.47 5.13 4.35
CA VAL A 42 29.29 4.04 3.39
C VAL A 42 30.02 2.79 3.86
N TRP A 43 29.29 1.70 4.04
CA TRP A 43 29.82 0.38 4.36
C TRP A 43 29.74 -0.53 3.14
N ARG A 44 30.87 -1.14 2.76
CA ARG A 44 30.97 -2.13 1.68
C ARG A 44 31.19 -3.50 2.27
N ILE A 45 30.15 -4.31 2.24
CA ILE A 45 30.14 -5.67 2.79
C ILE A 45 30.52 -6.63 1.67
N THR A 46 31.45 -7.54 1.96
CA THR A 46 31.85 -8.64 1.08
C THR A 46 31.87 -9.94 1.88
N VAL A 47 31.04 -10.90 1.51
CA VAL A 47 31.06 -12.26 2.06
C VAL A 47 31.84 -13.20 1.11
N PRO A 48 32.23 -14.42 1.53
CA PRO A 48 32.88 -15.36 0.64
C PRO A 48 32.12 -15.59 -0.68
N GLU A 49 32.86 -15.88 -1.74
CA GLU A 49 32.26 -16.18 -3.04
C GLU A 49 31.33 -17.40 -2.96
N GLY A 50 30.33 -17.42 -3.84
CA GLY A 50 29.28 -18.44 -3.79
C GLY A 50 28.27 -18.27 -2.66
N LYS A 51 28.37 -17.21 -1.83
CA LYS A 51 27.39 -16.85 -0.79
C LYS A 51 26.64 -15.54 -1.12
N VAL A 52 25.57 -15.28 -0.39
CA VAL A 52 24.81 -14.01 -0.35
C VAL A 52 24.94 -13.34 1.01
N VAL A 53 24.81 -12.01 1.03
CA VAL A 53 24.78 -11.21 2.26
C VAL A 53 23.35 -11.14 2.77
N VAL A 54 23.12 -11.56 4.02
CA VAL A 54 21.86 -11.36 4.74
C VAL A 54 22.10 -10.28 5.78
N LEU A 55 21.36 -9.17 5.71
CA LEU A 55 21.47 -8.02 6.61
C LEU A 55 20.18 -7.85 7.40
N SER A 56 20.29 -7.75 8.72
CA SER A 56 19.16 -7.55 9.63
C SER A 56 19.44 -6.38 10.57
N PHE A 57 18.53 -5.42 10.60
CA PHE A 57 18.57 -4.35 11.60
C PHE A 57 18.18 -4.94 12.97
N ARG A 58 18.96 -4.67 14.00
CA ARG A 58 18.62 -4.94 15.41
C ARG A 58 17.96 -3.71 16.03
N PHE A 59 18.35 -2.52 15.59
CA PHE A 59 17.82 -1.25 16.05
C PHE A 59 17.89 -0.23 14.89
N ILE A 60 16.89 0.64 14.80
CA ILE A 60 16.87 1.80 13.91
C ILE A 60 16.04 2.92 14.53
N ASP A 61 16.59 4.13 14.56
CA ASP A 61 15.99 5.36 15.07
C ASP A 61 16.63 6.55 14.33
N LEU A 62 16.03 6.90 13.19
CA LEU A 62 16.43 8.03 12.33
C LEU A 62 15.31 9.08 12.30
N GLU A 63 15.60 10.28 11.80
CA GLU A 63 14.53 11.26 11.55
C GLU A 63 13.43 10.65 10.67
N SER A 64 12.17 10.91 11.01
CA SER A 64 11.01 10.36 10.31
C SER A 64 10.50 11.33 9.25
N ASP A 65 10.50 10.91 7.98
CA ASP A 65 9.85 11.62 6.87
C ASP A 65 9.10 10.61 5.98
N ASN A 66 7.96 11.02 5.43
CA ASN A 66 7.13 10.14 4.59
C ASN A 66 7.86 9.60 3.34
N LEU A 67 8.91 10.29 2.89
CA LEU A 67 9.71 9.92 1.74
C LEU A 67 11.19 9.67 2.10
N CYS A 68 11.51 9.65 3.41
CA CYS A 68 12.88 9.54 3.93
C CYS A 68 13.85 10.48 3.20
N ARG A 69 13.50 11.78 3.10
CA ARG A 69 14.27 12.78 2.36
C ARG A 69 15.41 13.42 3.15
N TYR A 70 15.29 13.44 4.48
CA TYR A 70 16.26 14.05 5.37
C TYR A 70 17.29 13.00 5.78
N ASP A 71 16.99 12.22 6.83
CA ASP A 71 17.86 11.16 7.30
C ASP A 71 17.41 9.79 6.82
N TYR A 72 18.35 9.02 6.27
CA TYR A 72 18.03 7.70 5.77
C TYR A 72 19.22 6.75 5.67
N VAL A 73 18.90 5.47 5.63
CA VAL A 73 19.80 4.39 5.24
C VAL A 73 19.32 3.77 3.94
N ASP A 74 20.15 3.85 2.90
CA ASP A 74 19.97 3.07 1.69
C ASP A 74 20.77 1.76 1.76
N VAL A 75 20.16 0.67 1.31
CA VAL A 75 20.82 -0.64 1.18
C VAL A 75 20.74 -1.09 -0.27
N TYR A 76 21.86 -1.53 -0.83
CA TYR A 76 22.00 -1.96 -2.22
C TYR A 76 22.56 -3.38 -2.30
N SER A 77 21.99 -4.17 -3.21
CA SER A 77 22.54 -5.47 -3.60
C SER A 77 23.70 -5.26 -4.57
N GLY A 78 24.93 -5.53 -4.13
CA GLY A 78 26.17 -5.20 -4.84
C GLY A 78 26.88 -3.95 -4.27
N HIS A 79 28.02 -3.58 -4.85
CA HIS A 79 28.75 -2.34 -4.49
C HIS A 79 28.35 -1.16 -5.38
N VAL A 80 28.83 -1.15 -6.63
CA VAL A 80 28.59 -0.06 -7.59
C VAL A 80 27.46 -0.47 -8.54
N ASN A 81 26.52 0.44 -8.82
CA ASN A 81 25.33 0.20 -9.67
C ASN A 81 24.45 -0.96 -9.18
N GLY A 82 24.55 -1.32 -7.90
CA GLY A 82 23.71 -2.33 -7.27
C GLY A 82 22.26 -1.92 -7.24
N GLN A 83 21.35 -2.90 -7.24
CA GLN A 83 19.92 -2.65 -7.09
C GLN A 83 19.65 -2.15 -5.66
N ARG A 84 18.94 -1.03 -5.49
CA ARG A 84 18.52 -0.57 -4.16
C ARG A 84 17.47 -1.53 -3.60
N LEU A 85 17.81 -2.22 -2.51
CA LEU A 85 16.91 -3.11 -1.77
C LEU A 85 15.91 -2.32 -0.93
N GLY A 86 16.29 -1.13 -0.46
CA GLY A 86 15.37 -0.22 0.21
C GLY A 86 16.05 1.04 0.73
N ARG A 87 15.19 2.00 1.11
CA ARG A 87 15.53 3.22 1.84
C ARG A 87 14.72 3.21 3.14
N PHE A 88 15.39 3.43 4.26
CA PHE A 88 14.79 3.31 5.59
C PHE A 88 15.06 4.57 6.42
N CYS A 89 14.04 5.02 7.15
CA CYS A 89 14.09 6.13 8.10
C CYS A 89 13.07 5.91 9.22
N GLY A 90 13.05 6.78 10.23
CA GLY A 90 12.21 6.60 11.41
C GLY A 90 12.63 5.42 12.28
N THR A 91 11.65 4.83 12.96
CA THR A 91 11.84 3.73 13.94
C THR A 91 11.34 2.37 13.46
N PHE A 92 10.81 2.30 12.23
CA PHE A 92 10.29 1.05 11.68
C PHE A 92 11.44 0.18 11.17
N LYS A 93 11.61 -0.98 11.79
CA LYS A 93 12.62 -1.96 11.43
C LYS A 93 12.14 -2.82 10.24
N PRO A 94 12.84 -2.84 9.09
CA PRO A 94 12.50 -3.75 8.01
C PRO A 94 12.84 -5.21 8.37
N GLY A 95 12.28 -6.16 7.64
CA GLY A 95 12.71 -7.56 7.68
C GLY A 95 14.14 -7.74 7.17
N ALA A 96 14.63 -8.98 7.17
CA ALA A 96 15.99 -9.28 6.73
C ALA A 96 16.15 -9.00 5.22
N LEU A 97 17.16 -8.21 4.86
CA LEU A 97 17.48 -7.86 3.48
C LEU A 97 18.53 -8.81 2.94
N VAL A 98 18.38 -9.23 1.68
CA VAL A 98 19.23 -10.25 1.07
C VAL A 98 19.78 -9.73 -0.25
N SER A 99 21.10 -9.82 -0.45
CA SER A 99 21.72 -9.49 -1.72
C SER A 99 21.59 -10.64 -2.73
N THR A 100 21.71 -10.31 -4.00
CA THR A 100 21.71 -11.25 -5.15
C THR A 100 23.08 -11.89 -5.39
N GLY A 101 24.09 -11.51 -4.63
CA GLY A 101 25.46 -12.04 -4.72
C GLY A 101 26.24 -11.74 -3.45
N ASN A 102 27.54 -11.95 -3.47
CA ASN A 102 28.38 -11.88 -2.26
C ASN A 102 28.74 -10.45 -1.80
N LYS A 103 28.10 -9.43 -2.34
CA LYS A 103 28.39 -8.01 -2.08
C LYS A 103 27.12 -7.26 -1.71
N MET A 104 27.22 -6.35 -0.74
CA MET A 104 26.15 -5.44 -0.34
C MET A 104 26.75 -4.10 0.04
N LEU A 105 26.08 -3.01 -0.30
CA LEU A 105 26.48 -1.65 0.07
C LEU A 105 25.39 -1.03 0.94
N MET A 106 25.79 -0.48 2.06
CA MET A 106 24.91 0.27 2.96
C MET A 106 25.41 1.70 3.04
N GLN A 107 24.52 2.68 2.88
CA GLN A 107 24.84 4.10 2.91
C GLN A 107 23.87 4.81 3.85
N MET A 108 24.42 5.48 4.86
CA MET A 108 23.67 6.41 5.70
C MET A 108 23.94 7.84 5.24
N VAL A 109 22.89 8.65 5.17
CA VAL A 109 22.95 10.10 4.94
C VAL A 109 22.14 10.78 6.05
N SER A 110 22.71 11.81 6.68
CA SER A 110 22.01 12.71 7.61
C SER A 110 22.06 14.16 7.16
N ASP A 111 21.03 14.93 7.50
CA ASP A 111 20.93 16.37 7.23
C ASP A 111 21.42 17.22 8.43
N ALA A 112 21.17 18.53 8.41
CA ALA A 112 21.69 19.46 9.41
C ALA A 112 20.92 19.46 10.75
N ASN A 113 19.70 18.91 10.82
CA ASN A 113 18.82 19.02 11.97
C ASN A 113 18.38 17.63 12.47
N THR A 114 17.76 17.58 13.65
CA THR A 114 17.04 16.41 14.19
C THR A 114 17.75 15.06 14.07
N ALA A 115 18.51 14.65 15.09
CA ALA A 115 19.14 13.34 15.11
C ALA A 115 18.49 12.38 16.12
N GLY A 116 18.45 11.10 15.76
CA GLY A 116 18.04 9.99 16.62
C GLY A 116 19.23 9.18 17.15
N SER A 117 18.94 8.01 17.74
CA SER A 117 19.97 7.11 18.29
C SER A 117 20.70 6.29 17.21
N GLY A 118 20.28 6.40 15.95
CA GLY A 118 20.95 5.79 14.81
C GLY A 118 20.52 4.35 14.56
N PHE A 119 21.45 3.48 14.16
CA PHE A 119 21.11 2.09 13.86
C PHE A 119 22.19 1.12 14.35
N LEU A 120 21.76 -0.13 14.56
CA LEU A 120 22.62 -1.30 14.71
C LEU A 120 22.09 -2.39 13.78
N ALA A 121 22.94 -2.89 12.89
CA ALA A 121 22.64 -3.96 11.96
C ALA A 121 23.67 -5.08 12.09
N VAL A 122 23.25 -6.30 11.78
CA VAL A 122 24.12 -7.47 11.72
C VAL A 122 24.03 -8.07 10.32
N PHE A 123 25.15 -8.53 9.78
CA PHE A 123 25.16 -9.29 8.54
C PHE A 123 25.76 -10.67 8.73
N SER A 124 25.36 -11.60 7.85
CA SER A 124 25.92 -12.95 7.76
C SER A 124 25.96 -13.43 6.32
N ALA A 125 26.94 -14.27 6.01
CA ALA A 125 27.04 -15.01 4.77
C ALA A 125 26.12 -16.24 4.83
N ALA A 126 25.33 -16.42 3.78
CA ALA A 126 24.50 -17.61 3.60
C ALA A 126 24.73 -18.17 2.20
N HIS A 127 24.75 -19.48 2.04
CA HIS A 127 24.76 -20.03 0.68
C HIS A 127 23.40 -19.76 0.00
N PRO A 128 23.40 -19.47 -1.32
CA PRO A 128 22.20 -19.46 -2.12
C PRO A 128 21.48 -20.79 -1.92
N HIS A 129 20.25 -20.76 -1.46
CA HIS A 129 19.38 -21.95 -1.33
C HIS A 129 19.71 -22.98 -0.22
N GLU A 130 20.78 -22.85 0.58
CA GLU A 130 21.08 -23.87 1.62
C GLU A 130 20.12 -23.87 2.81
N ARG A 131 19.54 -22.72 3.14
CA ARG A 131 18.35 -22.71 3.99
C ARG A 131 17.18 -22.78 3.04
N GLY A 132 16.80 -24.00 2.64
CA GLY A 132 15.54 -24.26 1.98
C GLY A 132 14.51 -23.25 2.48
N ASP A 133 14.01 -22.43 1.57
CA ASP A 133 12.85 -21.60 1.82
C ASP A 133 12.99 -20.36 2.73
N GLN A 134 14.15 -19.70 2.82
CA GLN A 134 14.24 -18.38 3.50
C GLN A 134 14.77 -17.22 2.65
N TYR A 135 15.11 -17.48 1.39
CA TYR A 135 15.62 -16.45 0.47
C TYR A 135 14.76 -16.38 -0.78
N CYS A 136 14.29 -15.18 -1.10
CA CYS A 136 13.36 -14.91 -2.18
C CYS A 136 13.65 -13.52 -2.77
N GLY A 137 13.40 -13.35 -4.07
CA GLY A 137 13.70 -12.12 -4.79
C GLY A 137 14.67 -12.33 -5.95
N GLY A 138 15.26 -11.24 -6.43
CA GLY A 138 16.26 -11.23 -7.48
C GLY A 138 15.82 -10.48 -8.74
N ARG A 139 16.73 -10.41 -9.71
CA ARG A 139 16.48 -9.78 -11.01
C ARG A 139 15.83 -10.77 -11.98
N LEU A 140 14.78 -10.33 -12.65
CA LEU A 140 13.97 -11.10 -13.59
C LEU A 140 13.96 -10.39 -14.94
N ASP A 141 14.66 -10.93 -15.93
CA ASP A 141 14.88 -10.29 -17.24
C ASP A 141 14.41 -11.13 -18.44
N LYS A 142 13.80 -12.30 -18.17
CA LYS A 142 13.24 -13.17 -19.21
C LYS A 142 11.87 -12.67 -19.68
N PRO A 143 11.45 -12.93 -20.94
CA PRO A 143 10.17 -12.43 -21.48
C PRO A 143 8.92 -12.81 -20.68
N SER A 144 8.99 -13.91 -19.95
CA SER A 144 7.98 -14.35 -18.99
C SER A 144 8.62 -15.23 -17.93
N GLY A 145 7.97 -15.34 -16.78
CA GLY A 145 8.38 -16.23 -15.71
C GLY A 145 7.45 -16.15 -14.52
N SER A 146 7.84 -16.77 -13.42
CA SER A 146 7.11 -16.77 -12.17
C SER A 146 7.97 -16.32 -10.99
N PHE A 147 7.32 -15.91 -9.93
CA PHE A 147 7.91 -15.55 -8.64
C PHE A 147 6.94 -15.97 -7.53
N LYS A 148 7.46 -16.40 -6.40
CA LYS A 148 6.66 -16.98 -5.33
C LYS A 148 7.23 -16.66 -3.96
N THR A 149 6.40 -16.69 -2.94
CA THR A 149 6.89 -16.67 -1.55
C THR A 149 7.82 -17.85 -1.29
N PRO A 150 8.72 -17.75 -0.30
CA PRO A 150 9.44 -18.92 0.19
C PRO A 150 8.45 -20.00 0.66
N ASN A 151 8.88 -21.27 0.68
CA ASN A 151 8.11 -22.45 1.05
C ASN A 151 6.92 -22.80 0.14
N TRP A 152 6.58 -21.99 -0.85
CA TRP A 152 5.42 -22.26 -1.71
C TRP A 152 5.67 -23.41 -2.71
N PRO A 153 4.72 -24.35 -2.90
CA PRO A 153 3.41 -24.49 -2.23
C PRO A 153 3.41 -25.41 -0.99
N GLU A 154 4.57 -25.90 -0.55
CA GLU A 154 4.68 -26.96 0.45
C GLU A 154 4.31 -26.52 1.86
N LYS A 155 4.61 -25.27 2.26
CA LYS A 155 4.33 -24.70 3.58
C LYS A 155 4.13 -23.17 3.51
N ASP A 156 3.61 -22.61 4.60
CA ASP A 156 3.51 -21.17 4.82
C ASP A 156 4.85 -20.43 4.65
N TYR A 157 4.78 -19.17 4.22
CA TYR A 157 5.97 -18.33 4.19
C TYR A 157 6.51 -18.06 5.61
N PRO A 158 7.82 -17.83 5.79
CA PRO A 158 8.37 -17.53 7.11
C PRO A 158 8.04 -16.10 7.58
N ALA A 159 7.95 -15.91 8.89
CA ALA A 159 7.90 -14.59 9.52
C ALA A 159 9.23 -13.82 9.37
N GLY A 160 9.17 -12.49 9.27
CA GLY A 160 10.29 -11.57 9.23
C GLY A 160 11.06 -11.54 7.91
N VAL A 161 10.43 -12.01 6.83
CA VAL A 161 11.05 -12.15 5.50
C VAL A 161 10.82 -10.89 4.68
N THR A 162 11.83 -10.53 3.89
CA THR A 162 11.71 -9.48 2.87
C THR A 162 12.18 -10.02 1.52
N CYS A 163 11.26 -10.18 0.58
CA CYS A 163 11.56 -10.52 -0.80
C CYS A 163 11.55 -9.27 -1.67
N SER A 164 12.44 -9.20 -2.66
CA SER A 164 12.41 -8.14 -3.67
C SER A 164 12.71 -8.68 -5.06
N TRP A 165 11.74 -8.63 -5.97
CA TRP A 165 11.91 -9.01 -7.37
C TRP A 165 11.94 -7.79 -8.28
N HIS A 166 13.03 -7.61 -9.02
CA HIS A 166 13.19 -6.54 -10.00
C HIS A 166 13.03 -7.08 -11.41
N ILE A 167 11.89 -6.75 -12.03
CA ILE A 167 11.57 -7.18 -13.38
C ILE A 167 12.04 -6.11 -14.35
N VAL A 168 12.88 -6.49 -15.32
CA VAL A 168 13.47 -5.59 -16.32
C VAL A 168 13.14 -6.08 -17.73
N ALA A 169 12.20 -5.39 -18.38
CA ALA A 169 11.85 -5.61 -19.76
C ALA A 169 12.69 -4.74 -20.72
N PRO A 170 12.74 -5.09 -22.01
CA PRO A 170 13.20 -4.19 -23.08
C PRO A 170 12.47 -2.84 -23.08
N LYS A 171 13.15 -1.76 -23.48
CA LYS A 171 12.64 -0.37 -23.38
C LYS A 171 11.30 -0.11 -24.08
N ASN A 172 10.95 -0.92 -25.09
CA ASN A 172 9.71 -0.82 -25.87
C ASN A 172 8.58 -1.71 -25.34
N GLN A 173 8.78 -2.37 -24.19
CA GLN A 173 7.81 -3.27 -23.58
C GLN A 173 7.40 -2.78 -22.19
N ILE A 174 6.20 -3.19 -21.79
CA ILE A 174 5.68 -3.07 -20.43
C ILE A 174 5.55 -4.47 -19.82
N ILE A 175 5.36 -4.53 -18.52
CA ILE A 175 5.31 -5.76 -17.73
C ILE A 175 3.89 -5.95 -17.23
N GLU A 176 3.29 -7.11 -17.53
CA GLU A 176 2.02 -7.57 -16.95
C GLU A 176 2.34 -8.57 -15.82
N VAL A 177 1.78 -8.37 -14.64
CA VAL A 177 1.89 -9.26 -13.48
C VAL A 177 0.50 -9.78 -13.08
N LYS A 178 0.42 -11.07 -12.79
CA LYS A 178 -0.79 -11.77 -12.35
C LYS A 178 -0.47 -12.71 -11.21
N PHE A 179 -1.25 -12.67 -10.15
CA PHE A 179 -1.19 -13.69 -9.10
C PHE A 179 -2.19 -14.80 -9.42
N GLU A 180 -1.72 -16.04 -9.41
CA GLU A 180 -2.58 -17.21 -9.58
C GLU A 180 -3.20 -17.62 -8.24
N LYS A 181 -2.35 -17.69 -7.21
CA LYS A 181 -2.74 -17.90 -5.81
C LYS A 181 -2.17 -16.78 -4.96
N PHE A 182 -2.91 -16.39 -3.92
CA PHE A 182 -2.53 -15.30 -3.04
C PHE A 182 -3.23 -15.46 -1.70
N ASP A 183 -2.45 -15.73 -0.67
CA ASP A 183 -2.87 -15.76 0.72
C ASP A 183 -1.77 -15.18 1.61
N VAL A 184 -2.00 -13.98 2.10
CA VAL A 184 -1.08 -13.19 2.91
C VAL A 184 -1.88 -12.64 4.10
N GLU A 185 -1.27 -12.51 5.28
CA GLU A 185 -1.96 -12.09 6.50
C GLU A 185 -2.93 -10.92 6.27
N ARG A 186 -4.19 -11.10 6.67
CA ARG A 186 -5.26 -10.15 6.40
C ARG A 186 -5.25 -9.00 7.41
N ASP A 187 -4.98 -7.78 6.95
CA ASP A 187 -5.19 -6.54 7.70
C ASP A 187 -5.94 -5.51 6.85
N ASN A 188 -6.78 -4.69 7.50
CA ASN A 188 -7.58 -3.66 6.82
C ASN A 188 -6.73 -2.62 6.07
N TYR A 189 -5.46 -2.45 6.47
CA TYR A 189 -4.52 -1.52 5.88
C TYR A 189 -3.23 -2.21 5.40
N CYS A 190 -3.20 -3.56 5.40
CA CYS A 190 -2.02 -4.36 5.09
C CYS A 190 -0.77 -3.89 5.84
N ARG A 191 -0.90 -3.61 7.16
CA ARG A 191 0.18 -3.04 7.98
C ARG A 191 1.26 -4.04 8.35
N TYR A 192 0.86 -5.29 8.53
CA TYR A 192 1.71 -6.41 8.85
C TYR A 192 2.26 -6.98 7.54
N ASP A 193 1.80 -8.15 7.13
CA ASP A 193 2.27 -8.78 5.90
C ASP A 193 1.63 -8.18 4.65
N HIS A 194 2.44 -7.97 3.62
CA HIS A 194 1.93 -7.43 2.37
C HIS A 194 2.89 -7.58 1.20
N VAL A 195 2.30 -7.54 0.00
CA VAL A 195 3.01 -7.38 -1.27
C VAL A 195 2.81 -5.96 -1.79
N SER A 196 3.89 -5.21 -1.97
CA SER A 196 3.89 -3.90 -2.62
C SER A 196 4.48 -3.99 -4.03
N ILE A 197 3.84 -3.35 -5.01
CA ILE A 197 4.30 -3.30 -6.40
C ILE A 197 4.54 -1.84 -6.78
N PHE A 198 5.69 -1.55 -7.38
CA PHE A 198 6.13 -0.20 -7.73
C PHE A 198 6.53 -0.08 -9.21
N ASN A 199 6.21 1.06 -9.82
CA ASN A 199 6.74 1.42 -11.14
C ASN A 199 8.21 1.85 -11.02
N GLY A 200 9.09 1.26 -11.83
CA GLY A 200 10.52 1.55 -11.84
C GLY A 200 11.37 0.50 -11.11
N ALA A 201 12.58 0.90 -10.72
CA ALA A 201 13.60 0.01 -10.16
C ALA A 201 13.72 0.08 -8.62
N GLU A 202 12.92 0.93 -7.97
CA GLU A 202 13.13 1.31 -6.59
C GLU A 202 11.83 1.34 -5.79
N ILE A 203 11.93 1.09 -4.49
CA ILE A 203 10.84 1.31 -3.53
C ILE A 203 10.63 2.82 -3.42
N ASN A 204 9.47 3.27 -3.89
CA ASN A 204 9.06 4.67 -3.86
C ASN A 204 7.55 4.74 -3.77
N ASP A 205 7.04 5.22 -2.63
CA ASP A 205 5.60 5.28 -2.36
C ASP A 205 4.82 6.15 -3.35
N ALA A 206 5.43 7.18 -3.94
CA ALA A 206 4.81 7.98 -4.99
C ALA A 206 4.63 7.21 -6.32
N LYS A 207 5.40 6.14 -6.51
CA LYS A 207 5.33 5.23 -7.68
C LYS A 207 4.73 3.87 -7.34
N ARG A 208 4.15 3.71 -6.14
CA ARG A 208 3.49 2.46 -5.72
C ARG A 208 2.20 2.26 -6.50
N ILE A 209 2.14 1.17 -7.25
CA ILE A 209 0.94 0.75 -7.98
C ILE A 209 -0.10 0.22 -6.98
N GLY A 210 0.34 -0.58 -6.01
CA GLY A 210 -0.54 -1.10 -4.96
C GLY A 210 0.20 -1.80 -3.84
N LYS A 211 -0.53 -2.00 -2.75
CA LYS A 211 -0.15 -2.75 -1.54
C LYS A 211 -1.26 -3.76 -1.29
N TYR A 212 -0.93 -5.03 -1.18
CA TYR A 212 -1.88 -6.15 -1.22
C TYR A 212 -1.63 -7.11 -0.06
N CYS A 213 -2.69 -7.61 0.55
CA CYS A 213 -2.70 -8.63 1.60
C CYS A 213 -4.10 -9.29 1.61
N GLY A 214 -4.29 -10.35 2.40
CA GLY A 214 -5.48 -11.18 2.43
C GLY A 214 -5.39 -12.43 1.54
N ASP A 215 -6.53 -13.10 1.37
CA ASP A 215 -6.68 -14.45 0.80
C ASP A 215 -7.16 -14.47 -0.66
N SER A 216 -7.06 -13.33 -1.35
CA SER A 216 -7.64 -13.15 -2.69
C SER A 216 -6.62 -12.53 -3.63
N PRO A 217 -6.33 -13.17 -4.79
CA PRO A 217 -5.43 -12.60 -5.78
C PRO A 217 -5.87 -11.21 -6.24
N PRO A 218 -4.97 -10.21 -6.23
CA PRO A 218 -5.30 -8.89 -6.74
C PRO A 218 -5.51 -8.93 -8.26
N ALA A 219 -6.19 -7.89 -8.78
CA ALA A 219 -6.36 -7.73 -10.21
C ALA A 219 -4.99 -7.64 -10.94
N PRO A 220 -4.92 -8.03 -12.22
CA PRO A 220 -3.68 -7.95 -12.99
C PRO A 220 -3.08 -6.54 -12.98
N VAL A 221 -1.77 -6.47 -12.76
CA VAL A 221 -1.02 -5.21 -12.68
C VAL A 221 -0.23 -5.00 -13.95
N PHE A 222 -0.20 -3.77 -14.45
CA PHE A 222 0.57 -3.37 -15.62
C PHE A 222 1.54 -2.25 -15.24
N SER A 223 2.79 -2.35 -15.68
CA SER A 223 3.77 -1.27 -15.52
C SER A 223 3.53 -0.14 -16.53
N GLU A 224 3.98 1.07 -16.19
CA GLU A 224 3.98 2.22 -17.10
C GLU A 224 5.23 2.26 -18.00
N GLY A 225 6.33 1.69 -17.49
CA GLY A 225 7.61 1.60 -18.17
C GLY A 225 8.10 0.16 -18.30
N ASN A 226 9.38 0.00 -18.61
CA ASN A 226 10.01 -1.30 -18.81
C ASN A 226 10.60 -1.90 -17.51
N GLN A 227 10.33 -1.31 -16.35
CA GLN A 227 10.84 -1.77 -15.06
C GLN A 227 9.72 -1.80 -14.04
N LEU A 228 9.71 -2.85 -13.23
CA LEU A 228 8.76 -3.06 -12.16
C LEU A 228 9.48 -3.68 -10.96
N LEU A 229 9.18 -3.20 -9.75
CA LEU A 229 9.70 -3.76 -8.51
C LEU A 229 8.54 -4.35 -7.70
N ILE A 230 8.70 -5.59 -7.26
CA ILE A 230 7.75 -6.28 -6.38
C ILE A 230 8.45 -6.54 -5.05
N GLN A 231 7.87 -6.10 -3.95
CA GLN A 231 8.36 -6.35 -2.59
C GLN A 231 7.33 -7.15 -1.81
N PHE A 232 7.76 -8.22 -1.14
CA PHE A 232 6.97 -8.89 -0.13
C PHE A 232 7.62 -8.68 1.24
N LEU A 233 6.82 -8.29 2.23
CA LEU A 233 7.23 -8.12 3.61
C LEU A 233 6.34 -8.99 4.50
N SER A 234 6.95 -9.77 5.38
CA SER A 234 6.26 -10.39 6.52
C SER A 234 6.81 -9.84 7.85
N ASP A 235 5.92 -9.65 8.81
CA ASP A 235 6.24 -9.24 10.17
C ASP A 235 6.69 -10.44 11.03
N LEU A 236 6.88 -10.25 12.33
CA LEU A 236 7.45 -11.31 13.21
C LEU A 236 6.41 -12.33 13.71
N SER A 237 5.18 -12.26 13.22
CA SER A 237 4.05 -13.10 13.64
C SER A 237 3.17 -13.49 12.43
N LEU A 238 2.18 -14.37 12.68
CA LEU A 238 1.10 -14.77 11.75
C LEU A 238 1.50 -14.95 10.27
N THR A 239 1.73 -16.20 9.88
CA THR A 239 2.02 -16.57 8.50
C THR A 239 0.77 -17.09 7.79
N ALA A 240 0.85 -17.25 6.46
CA ALA A 240 -0.19 -17.84 5.62
C ALA A 240 0.46 -18.62 4.47
N ASP A 241 -0.34 -19.28 3.64
CA ASP A 241 0.15 -20.15 2.56
C ASP A 241 1.12 -19.41 1.62
N GLY A 242 0.86 -18.13 1.33
CA GLY A 242 1.67 -17.27 0.48
C GLY A 242 1.12 -17.14 -0.92
N PHE A 243 2.00 -16.93 -1.91
CA PHE A 243 1.56 -16.67 -3.28
C PHE A 243 2.48 -17.23 -4.34
N ILE A 244 1.90 -17.45 -5.52
CA ILE A 244 2.63 -17.59 -6.79
C ILE A 244 2.09 -16.59 -7.81
N GLY A 245 3.01 -15.76 -8.30
CA GLY A 245 2.77 -14.76 -9.32
C GLY A 245 3.50 -15.08 -10.61
N HIS A 246 2.93 -14.64 -11.72
CA HIS A 246 3.45 -14.79 -13.07
C HIS A 246 3.59 -13.42 -13.70
N TYR A 247 4.67 -13.22 -14.45
CA TYR A 247 4.89 -12.01 -15.22
C TYR A 247 5.14 -12.32 -16.70
N LYS A 248 4.82 -11.36 -17.56
CA LYS A 248 5.17 -11.41 -18.97
C LYS A 248 5.32 -10.01 -19.56
N PHE A 249 6.18 -9.89 -20.56
CA PHE A 249 6.39 -8.65 -21.26
C PHE A 249 5.35 -8.47 -22.36
N ARG A 250 4.88 -7.24 -22.53
CA ARG A 250 3.88 -6.84 -23.52
C ARG A 250 4.40 -5.67 -24.35
N PRO A 251 4.12 -5.62 -25.66
CA PRO A 251 4.43 -4.43 -26.46
C PRO A 251 3.73 -3.19 -25.91
N LYS A 252 4.45 -2.07 -25.84
CA LYS A 252 3.85 -0.77 -25.49
C LYS A 252 3.01 -0.29 -26.68
N LYS A 253 1.68 -0.36 -26.58
CA LYS A 253 0.79 0.19 -27.62
C LYS A 253 0.84 1.72 -27.59
N PHE A 254 1.34 2.35 -28.65
CA PHE A 254 1.20 3.79 -28.87
C PHE A 254 -0.16 4.07 -29.54
N PRO A 255 -0.89 5.13 -29.19
CA PRO A 255 -2.03 5.56 -29.99
C PRO A 255 -1.52 6.08 -31.34
N THR A 256 -1.80 5.37 -32.42
CA THR A 256 -1.51 5.84 -33.78
C THR A 256 -2.64 6.76 -34.22
N THR A 257 -2.38 8.07 -34.28
CA THR A 257 -3.30 9.04 -34.88
C THR A 257 -3.11 9.04 -36.39
N THR A 258 -4.02 8.41 -37.13
CA THR A 258 -4.12 8.59 -38.58
C THR A 258 -5.58 8.84 -38.91
N ILE A 259 -5.92 10.07 -39.29
CA ILE A 259 -7.24 10.44 -39.82
C ILE A 259 -7.04 10.88 -41.28
N PRO A 260 -7.75 10.29 -42.26
CA PRO A 260 -7.97 10.89 -43.57
C PRO A 260 -9.19 11.84 -43.54
N PRO A 261 -9.21 12.93 -44.32
CA PRO A 261 -10.26 13.94 -44.26
C PRO A 261 -11.46 13.54 -45.13
N THR A 262 -12.68 13.68 -44.59
CA THR A 262 -13.88 13.84 -45.43
C THR A 262 -14.74 14.99 -44.91
N THR A 263 -15.11 15.81 -45.88
CA THR A 263 -15.63 17.16 -45.82
C THR A 263 -17.08 17.26 -45.34
N THR A 264 -17.31 18.36 -44.66
CA THR A 264 -18.49 18.93 -44.00
C THR A 264 -19.71 19.16 -44.91
N THR A 265 -20.92 19.02 -44.35
CA THR A 265 -21.99 20.04 -44.43
C THR A 265 -22.90 19.96 -43.19
N GLN A 266 -22.92 21.06 -42.42
CA GLN A 266 -23.89 21.39 -41.35
C GLN A 266 -25.10 22.13 -41.99
N PRO A 267 -25.99 22.89 -41.29
CA PRO A 267 -26.30 23.05 -39.84
C PRO A 267 -27.81 23.14 -39.52
N VAL A 268 -28.21 23.12 -38.23
CA VAL A 268 -29.13 24.14 -37.64
C VAL A 268 -28.89 24.23 -36.12
N THR A 269 -28.79 25.47 -35.67
CA THR A 269 -28.66 26.07 -34.33
C THR A 269 -29.75 25.72 -33.31
N THR A 270 -29.40 25.60 -32.02
CA THR A 270 -29.85 26.50 -30.92
C THR A 270 -29.38 26.08 -29.51
N ARG A 271 -28.81 27.07 -28.80
CA ARG A 271 -28.65 27.26 -27.32
C ARG A 271 -27.83 26.26 -26.48
N PRO A 272 -27.23 26.72 -25.36
CA PRO A 272 -26.30 25.91 -24.56
C PRO A 272 -27.08 24.87 -23.76
N ILE A 273 -26.89 23.60 -24.11
CA ILE A 273 -27.35 22.48 -23.31
C ILE A 273 -26.48 22.43 -22.04
N PRO A 274 -27.06 22.47 -20.83
CA PRO A 274 -26.31 22.20 -19.61
C PRO A 274 -25.79 20.76 -19.70
N LEU A 275 -24.48 20.56 -19.55
CA LEU A 275 -23.86 19.24 -19.49
C LEU A 275 -24.60 18.36 -18.47
N LYS A 276 -25.51 17.51 -18.97
CA LYS A 276 -26.05 16.40 -18.19
C LYS A 276 -24.90 15.44 -17.96
N TYR A 277 -24.35 15.47 -16.75
CA TYR A 277 -23.41 14.48 -16.26
C TYR A 277 -24.08 13.10 -16.36
N SER A 278 -23.65 12.31 -17.35
CA SER A 278 -24.11 10.94 -17.50
C SER A 278 -23.40 10.05 -16.49
N VAL A 279 -24.14 9.09 -15.94
CA VAL A 279 -23.70 8.08 -14.97
C VAL A 279 -22.39 7.38 -15.39
N ALA A 280 -22.11 7.34 -16.69
CA ALA A 280 -20.90 6.75 -17.27
C ALA A 280 -19.59 7.50 -16.92
N LEU A 281 -19.62 8.84 -16.78
CA LEU A 281 -18.42 9.61 -16.38
C LEU A 281 -18.10 9.45 -14.89
N CYS A 282 -19.14 9.30 -14.07
CA CYS A 282 -19.04 9.06 -12.64
C CYS A 282 -18.42 7.68 -12.34
N GLN A 283 -18.78 6.67 -13.14
CA GLN A 283 -18.22 5.32 -13.05
C GLN A 283 -16.72 5.25 -13.46
N GLN A 284 -16.23 6.18 -14.28
CA GLN A 284 -14.83 6.19 -14.72
C GLN A 284 -13.84 6.61 -13.61
N LYS A 285 -14.24 7.49 -12.69
CA LYS A 285 -13.40 7.92 -11.56
C LYS A 285 -13.46 7.00 -10.34
N CYS A 286 -14.49 6.17 -10.22
CA CYS A 286 -14.70 5.35 -9.02
C CYS A 286 -14.60 3.85 -9.34
N LYS A 287 -13.38 3.42 -9.69
CA LYS A 287 -13.04 2.04 -10.10
C LYS A 287 -12.79 1.05 -8.93
N ARG A 288 -12.69 1.50 -7.67
CA ARG A 288 -12.48 0.62 -6.49
C ARG A 288 -13.83 0.32 -5.84
N ARG A 289 -14.32 -0.92 -5.74
CA ARG A 289 -15.57 -1.22 -4.99
C ARG A 289 -15.27 -1.30 -3.48
N GLY A 290 -16.12 -0.73 -2.62
CA GLY A 290 -16.07 -0.93 -1.15
C GLY A 290 -15.44 0.17 -0.28
N THR A 291 -14.90 1.26 -0.85
CA THR A 291 -14.41 2.43 -0.08
C THR A 291 -15.54 3.44 0.17
N LEU A 292 -15.40 4.33 1.15
CA LEU A 292 -16.40 5.37 1.44
C LEU A 292 -16.67 6.25 0.21
N GLU A 293 -15.61 6.65 -0.51
CA GLU A 293 -15.67 7.48 -1.70
C GLU A 293 -16.29 6.72 -2.88
N SER A 294 -15.95 5.46 -3.06
CA SER A 294 -16.53 4.70 -4.17
C SER A 294 -17.97 4.31 -3.95
N ASN A 295 -18.35 4.00 -2.71
CA ASN A 295 -19.75 3.82 -2.32
C ASN A 295 -20.51 5.15 -2.48
N TYR A 296 -19.88 6.30 -2.22
CA TYR A 296 -20.45 7.62 -2.48
C TYR A 296 -20.67 7.85 -3.99
N CYS A 297 -19.74 7.47 -4.86
CA CYS A 297 -19.92 7.60 -6.31
C CYS A 297 -20.98 6.65 -6.87
N SER A 298 -20.99 5.39 -6.41
CA SER A 298 -21.89 4.37 -6.94
C SER A 298 -23.33 4.55 -6.48
N SER A 299 -23.55 5.26 -5.38
CA SER A 299 -24.89 5.53 -4.83
C SER A 299 -25.53 6.74 -5.47
N ASN A 300 -26.85 6.74 -5.65
CA ASN A 300 -27.58 7.92 -6.12
C ASN A 300 -28.01 8.86 -4.98
N PHE A 301 -28.05 8.36 -3.74
CA PHE A 301 -28.22 9.16 -2.53
C PHE A 301 -27.18 8.80 -1.47
N VAL A 302 -26.77 9.80 -0.68
CA VAL A 302 -25.86 9.66 0.46
C VAL A 302 -26.28 10.64 1.55
N ILE A 303 -26.67 10.08 2.69
CA ILE A 303 -27.09 10.84 3.86
C ILE A 303 -26.41 10.31 5.12
N THR A 304 -26.25 11.17 6.11
CA THR A 304 -25.97 10.74 7.49
C THR A 304 -27.16 11.06 8.35
N GLY A 305 -27.53 10.13 9.23
CA GLY A 305 -28.67 10.33 10.09
C GLY A 305 -28.74 9.41 11.29
N THR A 306 -29.57 9.80 12.25
CA THR A 306 -29.88 9.01 13.44
C THR A 306 -31.08 8.12 13.15
N VAL A 307 -30.98 6.84 13.49
CA VAL A 307 -32.08 5.88 13.28
C VAL A 307 -33.17 6.12 14.33
N ILE A 308 -34.36 6.55 13.89
CA ILE A 308 -35.53 6.80 14.75
C ILE A 308 -36.28 5.49 15.00
N THR A 309 -36.53 4.73 13.94
CA THR A 309 -37.18 3.41 14.00
C THR A 309 -36.45 2.45 13.07
N ALA A 310 -36.43 1.17 13.42
CA ALA A 310 -35.93 0.08 12.58
C ALA A 310 -36.77 -1.17 12.87
N VAL A 311 -37.46 -1.69 11.85
CA VAL A 311 -38.38 -2.83 11.99
C VAL A 311 -38.11 -3.83 10.86
N MET A 312 -38.01 -5.12 11.21
CA MET A 312 -37.88 -6.18 10.22
C MET A 312 -39.26 -6.59 9.69
N ARG A 313 -39.44 -6.61 8.37
CA ARG A 313 -40.65 -7.15 7.70
C ARG A 313 -40.23 -7.90 6.43
N GLY A 314 -40.71 -9.13 6.26
CA GLY A 314 -40.51 -9.90 5.02
C GLY A 314 -39.03 -10.08 4.61
N GLY A 315 -38.12 -10.23 5.57
CA GLY A 315 -36.68 -10.37 5.27
C GLY A 315 -36.01 -9.08 4.76
N SER A 316 -36.54 -7.92 5.11
CA SER A 316 -35.89 -6.61 4.90
C SER A 316 -36.09 -5.71 6.12
N MET A 317 -35.16 -4.79 6.35
CA MET A 317 -35.27 -3.81 7.43
C MET A 317 -35.84 -2.51 6.91
N TYR A 318 -36.91 -2.04 7.54
CA TYR A 318 -37.53 -0.75 7.26
C TYR A 318 -37.11 0.22 8.38
N ALA A 319 -36.42 1.29 8.02
CA ALA A 319 -35.96 2.28 8.98
C ALA A 319 -36.42 3.69 8.62
N THR A 320 -36.81 4.45 9.65
CA THR A 320 -37.00 5.90 9.53
C THR A 320 -35.78 6.59 10.12
N VAL A 321 -35.18 7.49 9.35
CA VAL A 321 -33.91 8.15 9.70
C VAL A 321 -34.14 9.65 9.82
N SER A 322 -33.69 10.24 10.95
CA SER A 322 -33.56 11.68 11.12
C SER A 322 -32.28 12.16 10.43
N ILE A 323 -32.39 13.04 9.45
CA ILE A 323 -31.26 13.46 8.62
C ILE A 323 -30.42 14.49 9.38
N ILE A 324 -29.12 14.22 9.51
CA ILE A 324 -28.12 15.13 10.07
C ILE A 324 -27.45 15.94 8.95
N ASN A 325 -27.06 15.28 7.85
CA ASN A 325 -26.50 15.93 6.66
C ASN A 325 -26.88 15.15 5.40
N VAL A 326 -27.05 15.88 4.30
CA VAL A 326 -27.22 15.34 2.96
C VAL A 326 -25.96 15.65 2.15
N TYR A 327 -25.36 14.62 1.56
CA TYR A 327 -24.19 14.77 0.70
C TYR A 327 -24.52 14.47 -0.77
N LYS A 328 -25.57 13.68 -1.01
CA LYS A 328 -26.18 13.44 -2.31
C LYS A 328 -27.66 13.14 -2.08
N GLU A 329 -28.54 13.98 -2.60
CA GLU A 329 -29.99 13.80 -2.38
C GLU A 329 -30.59 12.79 -3.38
N GLY A 330 -30.19 12.89 -4.66
CA GLY A 330 -30.82 12.13 -5.73
C GLY A 330 -32.29 12.54 -5.88
N SER A 331 -33.19 11.57 -5.85
CA SER A 331 -34.66 11.78 -5.86
C SER A 331 -35.32 11.33 -4.55
N LEU A 332 -34.56 11.32 -3.45
CA LEU A 332 -35.01 10.76 -2.17
C LEU A 332 -36.14 11.61 -1.59
N ALA A 333 -37.27 10.98 -1.24
CA ALA A 333 -38.37 11.67 -0.58
C ALA A 333 -37.98 12.05 0.86
N ILE A 334 -37.76 13.34 1.10
CA ILE A 334 -37.44 13.91 2.40
C ILE A 334 -38.69 14.60 2.95
N GLN A 335 -39.12 14.18 4.14
CA GLN A 335 -40.22 14.77 4.87
C GLN A 335 -39.67 15.81 5.85
N GLN A 336 -40.12 17.06 5.71
CA GLN A 336 -39.74 18.15 6.61
C GLN A 336 -40.89 18.50 7.55
N ALA A 337 -40.64 18.46 8.85
CA ALA A 337 -41.57 18.88 9.89
C ALA A 337 -40.87 19.90 10.80
N GLY A 338 -41.14 21.19 10.58
CA GLY A 338 -40.40 22.27 11.25
C GLY A 338 -38.92 22.29 10.85
N LYS A 339 -38.01 22.19 11.82
CA LYS A 339 -36.55 22.17 11.60
C LYS A 339 -35.96 20.77 11.38
N THR A 340 -36.75 19.71 11.50
CA THR A 340 -36.27 18.34 11.35
C THR A 340 -36.62 17.77 9.98
N MET A 341 -35.63 17.12 9.36
CA MET A 341 -35.78 16.41 8.09
C MET A 341 -35.69 14.91 8.36
N SER A 342 -36.59 14.13 7.77
CA SER A 342 -36.59 12.68 7.92
C SER A 342 -36.86 11.97 6.61
N THR A 343 -36.42 10.73 6.49
CA THR A 343 -36.68 9.90 5.31
C THR A 343 -36.83 8.43 5.69
N LYS A 344 -37.50 7.66 4.84
CA LYS A 344 -37.70 6.23 5.00
C LYS A 344 -36.75 5.47 4.08
N ILE A 345 -36.05 4.49 4.65
CA ILE A 345 -35.13 3.63 3.92
C ILE A 345 -35.47 2.16 4.14
N ILE A 346 -35.17 1.35 3.13
CA ILE A 346 -35.34 -0.11 3.12
C ILE A 346 -33.96 -0.72 2.89
N ILE A 347 -33.55 -1.60 3.79
CA ILE A 347 -32.29 -2.33 3.70
C ILE A 347 -32.62 -3.78 3.35
N LEU A 348 -32.22 -4.20 2.16
CA LEU A 348 -32.50 -5.51 1.59
C LEU A 348 -31.50 -6.51 2.18
N CYS A 349 -31.95 -7.41 3.07
CA CYS A 349 -31.03 -8.27 3.81
C CYS A 349 -31.73 -9.52 4.41
N LYS A 350 -31.22 -10.72 4.14
CA LYS A 350 -31.66 -11.93 4.86
C LYS A 350 -31.15 -11.96 6.32
N LYS A 351 -29.99 -11.35 6.59
CA LYS A 351 -29.43 -11.04 7.91
C LYS A 351 -28.84 -9.63 7.86
N CYS A 352 -29.57 -8.62 8.32
CA CYS A 352 -29.11 -7.23 8.29
C CYS A 352 -27.93 -6.99 9.25
N PRO A 353 -27.01 -6.06 8.93
CA PRO A 353 -26.12 -5.52 9.95
C PRO A 353 -26.95 -4.99 11.12
N PHE A 354 -26.46 -5.16 12.35
CA PHE A 354 -27.21 -4.81 13.57
C PHE A 354 -27.32 -3.28 13.70
N ILE A 355 -28.37 -2.72 13.10
CA ILE A 355 -28.67 -1.29 13.17
C ILE A 355 -29.50 -1.03 14.42
N ARG A 356 -28.98 -0.16 15.30
CA ARG A 356 -29.63 0.18 16.56
C ARG A 356 -30.31 1.53 16.45
N ARG A 357 -31.53 1.60 17.01
CA ARG A 357 -32.22 2.86 17.25
C ARG A 357 -31.34 3.80 18.08
N GLY A 358 -31.33 5.09 17.72
CA GLY A 358 -30.58 6.13 18.42
C GLY A 358 -29.10 6.26 18.05
N LEU A 359 -28.57 5.38 17.19
CA LEU A 359 -27.20 5.51 16.67
C LEU A 359 -27.15 6.22 15.32
N ASN A 360 -25.98 6.79 15.03
CA ASN A 360 -25.71 7.54 13.81
C ASN A 360 -25.04 6.64 12.77
N TYR A 361 -25.56 6.70 11.55
CA TYR A 361 -25.04 5.92 10.42
C TYR A 361 -24.94 6.79 9.18
N ILE A 362 -24.01 6.41 8.31
CA ILE A 362 -24.02 6.86 6.92
C ILE A 362 -24.75 5.83 6.08
N PHE A 363 -25.68 6.31 5.26
CA PHE A 363 -26.52 5.50 4.38
C PHE A 363 -26.21 5.89 2.94
N MET A 364 -25.80 4.90 2.14
CA MET A 364 -25.48 5.06 0.74
C MET A 364 -26.24 4.00 -0.07
N GLY A 365 -27.01 4.41 -1.07
CA GLY A 365 -27.77 3.47 -1.89
C GLY A 365 -28.49 4.11 -3.06
N HIS A 366 -29.59 3.48 -3.48
CA HIS A 366 -30.40 3.89 -4.61
C HIS A 366 -31.83 4.24 -4.21
N VAL A 367 -32.35 5.37 -4.67
CA VAL A 367 -33.78 5.70 -4.57
C VAL A 367 -34.59 4.88 -5.58
N ASP A 368 -35.71 4.31 -5.14
CA ASP A 368 -36.68 3.61 -6.00
C ASP A 368 -37.72 4.56 -6.64
N GLU A 369 -38.61 4.00 -7.47
CA GLU A 369 -39.62 4.77 -8.21
C GLU A 369 -40.62 5.52 -7.29
N ASP A 370 -40.79 5.05 -6.05
CA ASP A 370 -41.66 5.68 -5.05
C ASP A 370 -40.91 6.72 -4.18
N GLY A 371 -39.67 7.06 -4.54
CA GLY A 371 -38.84 8.00 -3.78
C GLY A 371 -38.25 7.42 -2.49
N ARG A 372 -38.32 6.10 -2.27
CA ARG A 372 -37.79 5.45 -1.06
C ARG A 372 -36.33 5.04 -1.25
N GLY A 373 -35.49 5.28 -0.23
CA GLY A 373 -34.09 4.87 -0.28
C GLY A 373 -33.95 3.35 -0.10
N LYS A 374 -33.46 2.63 -1.10
CA LYS A 374 -33.12 1.21 -1.04
C LYS A 374 -31.63 0.97 -0.93
N ILE A 375 -31.24 0.14 0.03
CA ILE A 375 -29.84 -0.22 0.30
C ILE A 375 -29.72 -1.74 0.17
N ALA A 376 -28.96 -2.19 -0.83
CA ALA A 376 -28.68 -3.62 -1.03
C ALA A 376 -27.50 -4.07 -0.15
N PRO A 377 -27.24 -5.38 0.01
CA PRO A 377 -26.12 -5.88 0.81
C PRO A 377 -24.73 -5.40 0.35
N HIS A 378 -24.61 -5.07 -0.94
CA HIS A 378 -23.40 -4.49 -1.56
C HIS A 378 -23.40 -2.94 -1.55
N HIS A 379 -24.43 -2.32 -0.99
CA HIS A 379 -24.54 -0.89 -0.76
C HIS A 379 -24.31 -0.60 0.74
N PHE A 380 -23.67 0.53 1.02
CA PHE A 380 -22.90 0.68 2.25
C PHE A 380 -23.69 1.32 3.40
N VAL A 381 -23.58 0.70 4.58
CA VAL A 381 -24.06 1.26 5.86
C VAL A 381 -22.96 1.10 6.90
N MET A 382 -22.58 2.22 7.53
CA MET A 382 -21.54 2.21 8.57
C MET A 382 -21.94 3.12 9.73
N ALA A 383 -21.74 2.62 10.96
CA ALA A 383 -21.93 3.39 12.18
C ALA A 383 -20.78 4.39 12.36
N PHE A 384 -21.08 5.60 12.84
CA PHE A 384 -20.05 6.57 13.18
C PHE A 384 -20.38 7.30 14.49
N LYS A 385 -19.34 7.77 15.18
CA LYS A 385 -19.47 8.68 16.33
C LYS A 385 -19.37 10.12 15.83
N THR A 386 -20.20 11.03 16.34
CA THR A 386 -20.21 12.46 15.95
C THR A 386 -18.84 13.14 16.10
N LYS A 387 -17.99 12.66 17.03
CA LYS A 387 -16.60 13.14 17.20
C LYS A 387 -15.69 12.84 15.99
N ASN A 388 -16.05 11.87 15.15
CA ASN A 388 -15.31 11.45 13.95
C ASN A 388 -15.83 12.10 12.64
N GLN A 389 -16.69 13.12 12.75
CA GLN A 389 -17.31 13.79 11.60
C GLN A 389 -16.29 14.47 10.65
N LYS A 390 -15.07 14.75 11.12
CA LYS A 390 -13.94 15.23 10.28
C LYS A 390 -13.61 14.28 9.12
N GLY A 391 -13.76 12.95 9.29
CA GLY A 391 -13.52 11.97 8.22
C GLY A 391 -14.57 12.02 7.10
N LEU A 392 -15.78 12.51 7.39
CA LEU A 392 -16.88 12.62 6.43
C LEU A 392 -16.85 13.94 5.63
N ASN A 393 -16.06 14.93 6.08
CA ASN A 393 -15.87 16.18 5.34
C ASN A 393 -15.18 15.98 3.99
N VAL A 394 -14.46 14.86 3.83
CA VAL A 394 -13.91 14.43 2.54
C VAL A 394 -15.02 14.33 1.49
N LEU A 395 -16.25 13.97 1.86
CA LEU A 395 -17.37 13.82 0.93
C LEU A 395 -18.00 15.15 0.49
N LYS A 396 -17.88 16.24 1.26
CA LYS A 396 -18.50 17.53 0.91
C LYS A 396 -17.92 18.17 -0.36
N ASN A 397 -16.65 17.87 -0.64
CA ASN A 397 -15.92 18.41 -1.79
C ASN A 397 -15.74 17.38 -2.92
N LYS A 398 -16.37 16.22 -2.83
CA LYS A 398 -16.27 15.16 -3.85
C LYS A 398 -17.33 15.38 -4.92
N ARG A 399 -16.87 15.56 -6.16
CA ARG A 399 -17.69 15.48 -7.36
C ARG A 399 -17.37 14.17 -8.06
N CYS A 400 -18.40 13.33 -8.23
CA CYS A 400 -18.29 12.01 -8.81
C CYS A 400 -18.68 12.07 -10.28
#